data_AF-A0A3G6S6S9-F1
#
_entry.id   AF-A0A3G6S6S9-F1
#
_cell.length_a   1.000
_cell.length_b   1.000
_cell.length_c   1.000
_cell.angle_alpha   90.00
_cell.angle_beta   90.00
_cell.angle_gamma   90.00
#
_symmetry.space_group_name_H-M   'P 1'
#
loop_
_entity.id
_entity.type
_entity.pdbx_description
1 polymer ?
#
loop_
_entity_poly.entity_id
_entity_poly.type
_entity_poly.pdbx_seq_one_letter_code
_entity_poly.pdbx_strand_id
1 'polypeptide(L)'
;MSNQLYIKEIQVLFDAVQKSKIFEDQKMMTDAVPLFPIAEINAKYEQEKDTAGFDLKNFVMTYFDFLGAKVSIRREDDLPIGQHIEKLWDELTRTAYEEKGTLLKLPKPYIVPGGRFNEFFYWDSYFIMLGLQVSGRVEMMENIVENCSYLIQNVGFVPNASRTHFLSRSQPPYFSLMLDLLAETKNDETIYTQYDDTLEKEYAFWMDGEEETKIGTGLKRVVKTKDGDVLNRYYDTENEPRPESYLIDIEDQENASGEEFYRNIRSACESGWDFSSRWFADGEHIQTIETLNLAEVDLNCLLWHLETTLAKSSALQHLKDKENYFTERAASRRHMINKYFWDEKTKIYKDYHIQKNTKTPSQHIAALYPLFLGIADQNQAKAVAETIFEKFLYPGGLVTTTKKTGQQWDLPNAWAPYQWLGFKAMKNYGFDDEAELIKNNWCSNVERVYKNTGKLMEKYNALDTETIAGGGEYPNQDGFGWTNGVYLKLQQN
;
A
#
# COMPACT_ATOMS: atom_id res chain seq x y z
N MET A 1 -22.16 -24.18 1.51
CA MET A 1 -21.87 -23.38 2.72
C MET A 1 -20.59 -22.64 2.43
N SER A 2 -20.52 -21.33 2.73
CA SER A 2 -19.29 -20.56 2.51
C SER A 2 -18.20 -21.12 3.42
N ASN A 3 -16.99 -21.32 2.88
CA ASN A 3 -15.79 -21.67 3.64
C ASN A 3 -14.97 -20.42 4.01
N GLN A 4 -15.59 -19.23 3.89
CA GLN A 4 -14.98 -17.96 4.29
C GLN A 4 -14.95 -17.87 5.82
N LEU A 5 -13.78 -17.55 6.36
CA LEU A 5 -13.54 -17.32 7.78
C LEU A 5 -13.35 -15.82 8.04
N TYR A 6 -14.07 -15.30 9.02
CA TYR A 6 -13.80 -14.03 9.66
C TYR A 6 -13.16 -14.29 11.03
N ILE A 7 -12.04 -13.64 11.34
CA ILE A 7 -11.28 -13.91 12.59
C ILE A 7 -12.14 -13.81 13.85
N LYS A 8 -13.10 -12.88 13.87
CA LYS A 8 -14.07 -12.72 14.96
C LYS A 8 -14.90 -13.99 15.26
N GLU A 9 -15.07 -14.88 14.28
CA GLU A 9 -15.81 -16.13 14.47
C GLU A 9 -15.03 -17.15 15.29
N ILE A 10 -13.71 -17.00 15.41
CA ILE A 10 -12.83 -17.84 16.25
C ILE A 10 -12.13 -17.01 17.33
N GLN A 11 -12.69 -15.87 17.73
CA GLN A 11 -12.01 -14.84 18.54
C GLN A 11 -11.34 -15.40 19.81
N VAL A 12 -12.02 -16.29 20.54
CA VAL A 12 -11.50 -16.87 21.80
C VAL A 12 -10.30 -17.76 21.53
N LEU A 13 -10.37 -18.63 20.52
CA LEU A 13 -9.24 -19.47 20.09
C LEU A 13 -8.10 -18.61 19.54
N PHE A 14 -8.43 -17.62 18.71
CA PHE A 14 -7.49 -16.72 18.08
C PHE A 14 -6.68 -15.93 19.12
N ASP A 15 -7.34 -15.37 20.14
CA ASP A 15 -6.68 -14.67 21.24
C ASP A 15 -5.69 -15.57 21.98
N ALA A 16 -6.09 -16.81 22.30
CA ALA A 16 -5.22 -17.79 22.94
C ALA A 16 -4.01 -18.17 22.06
N VAL A 17 -4.23 -18.38 20.75
CA VAL A 17 -3.16 -18.69 19.79
C VAL A 17 -2.15 -17.54 19.72
N GLN A 18 -2.62 -16.30 19.59
CA GLN A 18 -1.73 -15.16 19.49
C GLN A 18 -0.94 -14.97 20.80
N LYS A 19 -1.62 -14.92 21.95
CA LYS A 19 -0.99 -14.75 23.27
C LYS A 19 0.00 -15.85 23.66
N SER A 20 -0.25 -17.08 23.21
CA SER A 20 0.65 -18.21 23.49
C SER A 20 1.92 -18.23 22.63
N LYS A 21 2.02 -17.40 21.59
CA LYS A 21 3.19 -17.31 20.68
C LYS A 21 3.60 -18.70 20.15
N ILE A 22 2.64 -19.58 19.85
CA ILE A 22 2.89 -20.96 19.35
C ILE A 22 3.45 -20.99 17.91
N PHE A 23 3.30 -19.88 17.20
CA PHE A 23 3.85 -19.60 15.87
C PHE A 23 4.79 -18.39 15.96
N GLU A 24 5.85 -18.39 15.14
CA GLU A 24 6.83 -17.29 15.10
C GLU A 24 6.24 -16.02 14.46
N ASP A 25 5.38 -16.17 13.44
CA ASP A 25 4.71 -15.07 12.75
C ASP A 25 3.21 -15.05 13.12
N GLN A 26 2.72 -13.91 13.60
CA GLN A 26 1.31 -13.70 13.98
C GLN A 26 0.33 -13.85 12.81
N LYS A 27 0.81 -13.67 11.56
CA LYS A 27 0.01 -13.87 10.35
C LYS A 27 -0.30 -15.34 10.06
N MET A 28 0.44 -16.29 10.65
CA MET A 28 0.18 -17.72 10.41
C MET A 28 -1.26 -18.10 10.74
N MET A 29 -1.77 -17.64 11.88
CA MET A 29 -3.14 -17.97 12.29
C MET A 29 -4.19 -17.25 11.45
N THR A 30 -3.90 -16.04 10.98
CA THR A 30 -4.82 -15.32 10.08
C THR A 30 -4.92 -15.96 8.70
N ASP A 31 -3.89 -16.71 8.29
CA ASP A 31 -3.85 -17.39 7.00
C ASP A 31 -4.41 -18.81 7.04
N ALA A 32 -4.72 -19.31 8.24
CA ALA A 32 -5.17 -20.66 8.49
C ALA A 32 -6.53 -20.93 7.84
N VAL A 33 -6.68 -22.13 7.28
CA VAL A 33 -7.93 -22.60 6.67
C VAL A 33 -8.58 -23.62 7.60
N PRO A 34 -9.82 -23.38 8.06
CA PRO A 34 -10.51 -24.33 8.93
C PRO A 34 -10.80 -25.63 8.16
N LEU A 35 -10.49 -26.78 8.77
CA LEU A 35 -10.76 -28.11 8.23
C LEU A 35 -12.18 -28.61 8.57
N PHE A 36 -12.82 -27.97 9.54
CA PHE A 36 -14.15 -28.31 10.06
C PHE A 36 -15.01 -27.04 10.17
N PRO A 37 -16.35 -27.15 10.28
CA PRO A 37 -17.21 -26.01 10.53
C PRO A 37 -16.77 -25.22 11.78
N ILE A 38 -16.76 -23.89 11.70
CA ILE A 38 -16.27 -23.04 12.81
C ILE A 38 -17.02 -23.29 14.13
N ALA A 39 -18.32 -23.54 14.07
CA ALA A 39 -19.11 -23.90 15.25
C ALA A 39 -18.61 -25.19 15.93
N GLU A 40 -18.17 -26.18 15.15
CA GLU A 40 -17.60 -27.43 15.67
C GLU A 40 -16.22 -27.18 16.30
N ILE A 41 -15.35 -26.42 15.62
CA ILE A 41 -14.02 -26.06 16.14
C ILE A 41 -14.16 -25.32 17.48
N ASN A 42 -15.03 -24.31 17.55
CA ASN A 42 -15.24 -23.55 18.77
C ASN A 42 -15.81 -24.39 19.91
N ALA A 43 -16.81 -25.23 19.62
CA ALA A 43 -17.40 -26.12 20.63
C ALA A 43 -16.35 -27.10 21.18
N LYS A 44 -15.49 -27.63 20.31
CA LYS A 44 -14.41 -28.54 20.70
C LYS A 44 -13.34 -27.83 21.51
N TYR A 45 -12.92 -26.63 21.09
CA TYR A 45 -11.94 -25.83 21.82
C TYR A 45 -12.45 -25.50 23.23
N GLU A 46 -13.70 -25.06 23.36
CA GLU A 46 -14.30 -24.74 24.66
C GLU A 46 -14.38 -25.97 25.58
N GLN A 47 -14.62 -27.16 25.02
CA GLN A 47 -14.66 -28.41 25.78
C GLN A 47 -13.26 -28.85 26.28
N GLU A 48 -12.21 -28.58 25.49
CA GLU A 48 -10.89 -29.16 25.71
C GLU A 48 -9.89 -28.20 26.37
N LYS A 49 -10.05 -26.88 26.22
CA LYS A 49 -9.05 -25.87 26.62
C LYS A 49 -8.62 -25.93 28.08
N ASP A 50 -9.52 -26.36 28.98
CA ASP A 50 -9.28 -26.43 30.44
C ASP A 50 -8.98 -27.86 30.92
N THR A 51 -8.85 -28.82 30.00
CA THR A 51 -8.57 -30.22 30.34
C THR A 51 -7.08 -30.47 30.60
N ALA A 52 -6.78 -31.38 31.53
CA ALA A 52 -5.41 -31.74 31.83
C ALA A 52 -4.75 -32.40 30.60
N GLY A 53 -3.64 -31.81 30.12
CA GLY A 53 -2.91 -32.30 28.94
C GLY A 53 -3.34 -31.67 27.61
N PHE A 54 -4.21 -30.66 27.62
CA PHE A 54 -4.52 -29.88 26.42
C PHE A 54 -3.27 -29.22 25.84
N ASP A 55 -3.04 -29.40 24.54
CA ASP A 55 -1.96 -28.76 23.78
C ASP A 55 -2.58 -27.91 22.67
N LEU A 56 -2.50 -26.59 22.84
CA LEU A 56 -3.10 -25.63 21.92
C LEU A 56 -2.52 -25.74 20.51
N LYS A 57 -1.21 -26.00 20.38
CA LYS A 57 -0.57 -26.12 19.07
C LYS A 57 -1.06 -27.35 18.33
N ASN A 58 -1.14 -28.49 19.01
CA ASN A 58 -1.68 -29.73 18.45
C ASN A 58 -3.16 -29.57 18.08
N PHE A 59 -3.95 -28.88 18.91
CA PHE A 59 -5.34 -28.55 18.58
C PHE A 59 -5.43 -27.76 17.27
N VAL A 60 -4.69 -26.66 17.16
CA VAL A 60 -4.69 -25.83 15.95
C VAL A 60 -4.25 -26.63 14.72
N MET A 61 -3.16 -27.40 14.82
CA MET A 61 -2.66 -28.22 13.71
C MET A 61 -3.60 -29.36 13.32
N THR A 62 -4.54 -29.74 14.19
CA THR A 62 -5.58 -30.75 13.90
C THR A 62 -6.78 -30.15 13.17
N TYR A 63 -7.18 -28.92 13.54
CA TYR A 63 -8.41 -28.27 13.05
C TYR A 63 -8.19 -27.26 11.93
N PHE A 64 -6.94 -26.89 11.65
CA PHE A 64 -6.59 -25.91 10.62
C PHE A 64 -5.47 -26.39 9.71
N ASP A 65 -5.55 -25.98 8.45
CA ASP A 65 -4.53 -26.18 7.43
C ASP A 65 -3.79 -24.88 7.09
N PHE A 66 -2.48 -24.97 6.91
CA PHE A 66 -1.56 -23.85 6.68
C PHE A 66 -0.97 -23.93 5.26
N LEU A 67 -1.86 -23.95 4.26
CA LEU A 67 -1.57 -24.18 2.85
C LEU A 67 -0.52 -23.24 2.22
N GLY A 68 -0.17 -22.12 2.89
CA GLY A 68 0.77 -21.10 2.42
C GLY A 68 2.23 -21.27 2.86
N ALA A 69 2.56 -22.15 3.81
CA ALA A 69 3.91 -22.20 4.40
C ALA A 69 5.01 -22.85 3.52
N LYS A 70 4.75 -23.11 2.24
CA LYS A 70 5.60 -23.95 1.37
C LYS A 70 6.06 -23.27 0.07
N VAL A 71 6.48 -22.02 0.11
CA VAL A 71 7.18 -21.42 -1.04
C VAL A 71 8.61 -21.09 -0.64
N SER A 72 9.49 -22.08 -0.75
CA SER A 72 10.92 -21.82 -0.83
C SER A 72 11.26 -21.52 -2.30
N ILE A 73 11.53 -20.26 -2.63
CA ILE A 73 12.13 -19.91 -3.92
C ILE A 73 13.50 -20.60 -3.94
N ARG A 74 13.62 -21.67 -4.72
CA ARG A 74 14.86 -22.43 -4.82
C ARG A 74 15.86 -21.57 -5.58
N ARG A 75 17.08 -21.46 -5.04
CA ARG A 75 18.22 -20.90 -5.77
C ARG A 75 18.44 -21.77 -7.01
N GLU A 76 18.09 -21.26 -8.18
CA GLU A 76 18.66 -21.74 -9.44
C GLU A 76 19.81 -20.80 -9.83
N ASP A 77 20.93 -21.40 -10.25
CA ASP A 77 22.21 -20.72 -10.46
C ASP A 77 22.17 -19.62 -11.56
N ASP A 78 22.92 -18.54 -11.32
CA ASP A 78 23.47 -17.52 -12.25
C ASP A 78 22.60 -17.02 -13.43
N LEU A 79 21.28 -16.89 -13.28
CA LEU A 79 20.47 -16.21 -14.29
C LEU A 79 20.76 -14.71 -14.33
N PRO A 80 20.78 -14.07 -15.51
CA PRO A 80 20.65 -12.63 -15.60
C PRO A 80 19.36 -12.17 -14.92
N ILE A 81 19.42 -11.07 -14.16
CA ILE A 81 18.32 -10.58 -13.33
C ILE A 81 16.98 -10.45 -14.07
N GLY A 82 16.98 -10.01 -15.34
CA GLY A 82 15.77 -9.96 -16.16
C GLY A 82 15.14 -11.34 -16.40
N GLN A 83 15.95 -12.36 -16.68
CA GLN A 83 15.45 -13.74 -16.86
C GLN A 83 14.96 -14.35 -15.56
N HIS A 84 15.60 -14.00 -14.44
CA HIS A 84 15.13 -14.39 -13.12
C HIS A 84 13.77 -13.76 -12.80
N ILE A 85 13.58 -12.47 -13.08
CA ILE A 85 12.29 -11.80 -12.90
C ILE A 85 11.20 -12.44 -13.77
N GLU A 86 11.49 -12.80 -15.02
CA GLU A 86 10.50 -13.49 -15.87
C GLU A 86 10.01 -14.82 -15.29
N LYS A 87 10.91 -15.62 -14.69
CA LYS A 87 10.52 -16.83 -13.98
C LYS A 87 9.70 -16.52 -12.72
N LEU A 88 10.10 -15.49 -11.98
CA LEU A 88 9.40 -15.08 -10.77
C LEU A 88 7.96 -14.64 -11.04
N TRP A 89 7.63 -14.08 -12.21
CA TRP A 89 6.23 -13.79 -12.54
C TRP A 89 5.34 -15.03 -12.48
N ASP A 90 5.84 -16.16 -12.97
CA ASP A 90 5.09 -17.42 -12.92
C ASP A 90 5.06 -17.98 -11.48
N GLU A 91 6.17 -17.89 -10.73
CA GLU A 91 6.25 -18.34 -9.33
C GLU A 91 5.42 -17.49 -8.35
N LEU A 92 5.23 -16.20 -8.63
CA LEU A 92 4.42 -15.28 -7.84
C LEU A 92 2.95 -15.27 -8.27
N THR A 93 2.59 -15.99 -9.34
CA THR A 93 1.19 -16.10 -9.77
C THR A 93 0.39 -16.97 -8.78
N ARG A 94 -0.79 -16.50 -8.39
CA ARG A 94 -1.76 -17.21 -7.55
C ARG A 94 -3.14 -17.17 -8.18
N THR A 95 -4.01 -18.04 -7.70
CA THR A 95 -5.44 -18.06 -8.00
C THR A 95 -6.23 -18.21 -6.70
N ALA A 96 -7.43 -17.63 -6.67
CA ALA A 96 -8.33 -17.69 -5.52
C ALA A 96 -9.78 -17.80 -6.00
N TYR A 97 -10.11 -18.82 -6.81
CA TYR A 97 -11.43 -18.92 -7.44
C TYR A 97 -12.57 -19.29 -6.46
N GLU A 98 -12.23 -19.67 -5.23
CA GLU A 98 -13.15 -20.08 -4.18
C GLU A 98 -12.82 -19.36 -2.88
N GLU A 99 -13.86 -19.10 -2.08
CA GLU A 99 -13.70 -18.60 -0.71
C GLU A 99 -13.05 -19.70 0.14
N LYS A 100 -11.91 -19.41 0.76
CA LYS A 100 -11.17 -20.41 1.53
C LYS A 100 -10.41 -19.78 2.69
N GLY A 101 -10.84 -20.10 3.92
CA GLY A 101 -10.29 -19.47 5.11
C GLY A 101 -10.51 -17.96 5.04
N THR A 102 -9.52 -17.16 5.39
CA THR A 102 -9.64 -15.70 5.30
C THR A 102 -9.41 -15.14 3.89
N LEU A 103 -8.90 -15.93 2.93
CA LEU A 103 -8.62 -15.47 1.57
C LEU A 103 -9.93 -15.17 0.84
N LEU A 104 -10.03 -13.98 0.24
CA LEU A 104 -11.18 -13.57 -0.55
C LEU A 104 -11.10 -14.22 -1.94
N LYS A 105 -12.28 -14.55 -2.48
CA LYS A 105 -12.40 -15.02 -3.85
C LYS A 105 -12.03 -13.91 -4.84
N LEU A 106 -11.28 -14.25 -5.88
CA LEU A 106 -10.98 -13.42 -7.04
C LEU A 106 -11.29 -14.14 -8.35
N PRO A 107 -11.86 -13.45 -9.37
CA PRO A 107 -12.26 -14.08 -10.62
C PRO A 107 -11.10 -14.42 -11.56
N LYS A 108 -9.92 -13.79 -11.39
CA LYS A 108 -8.77 -13.95 -12.28
C LYS A 108 -7.48 -14.29 -11.51
N PRO A 109 -6.48 -14.91 -12.17
CA PRO A 109 -5.13 -15.01 -11.62
C PRO A 109 -4.56 -13.63 -11.25
N TYR A 110 -3.62 -13.61 -10.32
CA TYR A 110 -2.93 -12.38 -9.90
C TYR A 110 -1.51 -12.67 -9.45
N ILE A 111 -0.69 -11.63 -9.37
CA ILE A 111 0.68 -11.70 -8.85
C ILE A 111 0.67 -11.24 -7.38
N VAL A 112 1.31 -12.01 -6.50
CA VAL A 112 1.54 -11.60 -5.10
C VAL A 112 2.88 -10.89 -4.94
N PRO A 113 3.08 -10.09 -3.88
CA PRO A 113 4.37 -9.45 -3.65
C PRO A 113 5.52 -10.45 -3.44
N GLY A 114 5.32 -11.52 -2.65
CA GLY A 114 6.35 -12.52 -2.35
C GLY A 114 6.57 -12.73 -0.85
N GLY A 115 7.30 -13.79 -0.50
CA GLY A 115 7.54 -14.17 0.90
C GLY A 115 6.24 -14.51 1.65
N ARG A 116 6.00 -13.87 2.80
CA ARG A 116 4.80 -14.05 3.64
C ARG A 116 3.51 -13.47 3.03
N PHE A 117 3.63 -12.64 2.00
CA PHE A 117 2.49 -12.00 1.31
C PHE A 117 2.03 -12.91 0.18
N ASN A 118 0.94 -13.64 0.44
CA ASN A 118 0.42 -14.68 -0.44
C ASN A 118 -0.98 -14.33 -0.97
N GLU A 119 -1.28 -13.05 -1.02
CA GLU A 119 -2.59 -12.48 -1.34
C GLU A 119 -2.42 -11.31 -2.31
N PHE A 120 -3.52 -10.90 -2.93
CA PHE A 120 -3.53 -9.72 -3.78
C PHE A 120 -3.41 -8.47 -2.91
N PHE A 121 -2.40 -7.62 -3.17
CA PHE A 121 -2.22 -6.30 -2.54
C PHE A 121 -2.51 -5.19 -3.54
N TYR A 122 -3.18 -4.13 -3.10
CA TYR A 122 -3.74 -3.15 -4.02
C TYR A 122 -2.67 -2.30 -4.73
N TRP A 123 -1.94 -1.46 -4.00
CA TRP A 123 -1.01 -0.51 -4.64
C TRP A 123 0.25 -1.19 -5.22
N ASP A 124 0.72 -2.28 -4.60
CA ASP A 124 1.80 -3.15 -5.10
C ASP A 124 1.53 -3.59 -6.54
N SER A 125 0.27 -3.91 -6.83
CA SER A 125 -0.17 -4.39 -8.14
C SER A 125 0.09 -3.39 -9.25
N TYR A 126 0.06 -2.08 -8.99
CA TYR A 126 0.41 -1.08 -10.00
C TYR A 126 1.90 -1.18 -10.37
N PHE A 127 2.77 -1.28 -9.37
CA PHE A 127 4.22 -1.39 -9.60
C PHE A 127 4.60 -2.73 -10.21
N ILE A 128 3.86 -3.81 -9.91
CA ILE A 128 3.97 -5.08 -10.63
C ILE A 128 3.56 -4.91 -12.09
N MET A 129 2.44 -4.24 -12.37
CA MET A 129 1.96 -4.00 -13.74
C MET A 129 2.99 -3.24 -14.59
N LEU A 130 3.79 -2.33 -14.00
CA LEU A 130 4.90 -1.68 -14.72
C LEU A 130 5.88 -2.71 -15.29
N GLY A 131 6.22 -3.74 -14.51
CA GLY A 131 7.05 -4.85 -14.96
C GLY A 131 6.38 -5.70 -16.02
N LEU A 132 5.11 -6.08 -15.77
CA LEU A 132 4.33 -6.89 -16.70
C LEU A 132 4.18 -6.23 -18.07
N GLN A 133 4.08 -4.89 -18.10
CA GLN A 133 4.07 -4.12 -19.34
C GLN A 133 5.39 -4.30 -20.11
N VAL A 134 6.55 -4.20 -19.43
CA VAL A 134 7.87 -4.43 -20.05
C VAL A 134 8.00 -5.86 -20.56
N SER A 135 7.51 -6.83 -19.78
CA SER A 135 7.51 -8.25 -20.10
C SER A 135 6.49 -8.65 -21.19
N GLY A 136 5.63 -7.72 -21.64
CA GLY A 136 4.56 -8.01 -22.61
C GLY A 136 3.45 -8.93 -22.07
N ARG A 137 3.33 -9.07 -20.74
CA ARG A 137 2.34 -9.94 -20.06
C ARG A 137 0.99 -9.22 -19.90
N VAL A 138 0.44 -8.74 -21.01
CA VAL A 138 -0.77 -7.89 -21.05
C VAL A 138 -1.99 -8.58 -20.45
N GLU A 139 -2.18 -9.87 -20.69
CA GLU A 139 -3.30 -10.64 -20.10
C GLU A 139 -3.28 -10.60 -18.56
N MET A 140 -2.10 -10.67 -17.95
CA MET A 140 -1.99 -10.55 -16.49
C MET A 140 -2.31 -9.13 -16.00
N MET A 141 -1.96 -8.09 -16.78
CA MET A 141 -2.36 -6.72 -16.46
C MET A 141 -3.88 -6.56 -16.49
N GLU A 142 -4.56 -7.12 -17.50
CA GLU A 142 -6.02 -7.14 -17.58
C GLU A 142 -6.63 -7.90 -16.40
N ASN A 143 -6.05 -9.05 -16.02
CA ASN A 143 -6.50 -9.83 -14.88
C ASN A 143 -6.40 -9.05 -13.55
N ILE A 144 -5.33 -8.29 -13.35
CA ILE A 144 -5.16 -7.43 -12.17
C ILE A 144 -6.24 -6.34 -12.14
N VAL A 145 -6.47 -5.64 -13.25
CA VAL A 145 -7.51 -4.60 -13.36
C VAL A 145 -8.90 -5.20 -13.12
N GLU A 146 -9.20 -6.37 -13.68
CA GLU A 146 -10.47 -7.06 -13.48
C GLU A 146 -10.66 -7.50 -12.02
N ASN A 147 -9.59 -7.95 -11.34
CA ASN A 147 -9.64 -8.28 -9.91
C ASN A 147 -9.90 -7.03 -9.04
N CYS A 148 -9.25 -5.89 -9.33
CA CYS A 148 -9.56 -4.62 -8.67
C CYS A 148 -11.03 -4.22 -8.88
N SER A 149 -11.50 -4.29 -10.13
CA SER A 149 -12.89 -3.99 -10.47
C SER A 149 -13.86 -4.91 -9.73
N TYR A 150 -13.59 -6.21 -9.68
CA TYR A 150 -14.38 -7.17 -8.93
C TYR A 150 -14.44 -6.82 -7.43
N LEU A 151 -13.32 -6.47 -6.81
CA LEU A 151 -13.28 -6.08 -5.40
C LEU A 151 -14.07 -4.79 -5.16
N ILE A 152 -13.88 -3.75 -5.98
CA ILE A 152 -14.66 -2.50 -5.87
C ILE A 152 -16.16 -2.78 -6.05
N GLN A 153 -16.54 -3.66 -6.99
CA GLN A 153 -17.94 -3.96 -7.24
C GLN A 153 -18.59 -4.81 -6.14
N ASN A 154 -17.87 -5.74 -5.50
CA ASN A 154 -18.45 -6.66 -4.51
C ASN A 154 -18.21 -6.24 -3.05
N VAL A 155 -17.11 -5.55 -2.77
CA VAL A 155 -16.72 -5.05 -1.44
C VAL A 155 -17.02 -3.56 -1.28
N GLY A 156 -16.98 -2.79 -2.37
CA GLY A 156 -17.15 -1.33 -2.37
C GLY A 156 -15.84 -0.56 -2.57
N PHE A 157 -14.71 -1.22 -2.40
CA PHE A 157 -13.35 -0.70 -2.58
C PHE A 157 -12.37 -1.87 -2.78
N VAL A 158 -11.12 -1.59 -3.14
CA VAL A 158 -10.07 -2.61 -3.09
C VAL A 158 -9.50 -2.66 -1.66
N PRO A 159 -9.69 -3.75 -0.90
CA PRO A 159 -9.10 -3.87 0.44
C PRO A 159 -7.57 -3.87 0.37
N ASN A 160 -6.91 -3.55 1.49
CA ASN A 160 -5.43 -3.53 1.61
C ASN A 160 -4.80 -4.78 0.98
N ALA A 161 -5.29 -5.95 1.40
CA ALA A 161 -5.07 -7.19 0.68
C ALA A 161 -6.37 -8.02 0.61
N SER A 162 -6.39 -9.04 -0.24
CA SER A 162 -7.56 -9.90 -0.46
C SER A 162 -7.80 -10.90 0.68
N ARG A 163 -7.90 -10.44 1.94
CA ARG A 163 -8.36 -11.22 3.10
C ARG A 163 -9.46 -10.54 3.90
N THR A 164 -10.26 -11.32 4.62
CA THR A 164 -11.39 -10.83 5.42
C THR A 164 -11.01 -9.83 6.50
N HIS A 165 -9.83 -9.95 7.12
CA HIS A 165 -9.34 -9.00 8.13
C HIS A 165 -8.84 -7.67 7.55
N PHE A 166 -8.79 -7.54 6.22
CA PHE A 166 -8.50 -6.28 5.52
C PHE A 166 -9.77 -5.61 4.97
N LEU A 167 -10.96 -6.18 5.18
CA LEU A 167 -12.23 -5.57 4.74
C LEU A 167 -12.62 -4.29 5.51
N SER A 168 -11.79 -3.82 6.43
CA SER A 168 -11.99 -2.60 7.19
C SER A 168 -11.24 -1.38 6.63
N ARG A 169 -10.28 -1.60 5.71
CA ARG A 169 -9.42 -0.57 5.10
C ARG A 169 -8.97 -0.91 3.67
N SER A 170 -8.70 0.12 2.89
CA SER A 170 -8.13 0.02 1.54
C SER A 170 -6.58 0.10 1.55
N GLN A 171 -6.01 0.65 0.50
CA GLN A 171 -4.61 1.05 0.31
C GLN A 171 -4.60 2.30 -0.60
N PRO A 172 -3.44 2.93 -0.91
CA PRO A 172 -3.40 4.07 -1.82
C PRO A 172 -4.13 3.79 -3.16
N PRO A 173 -5.04 4.68 -3.64
CA PRO A 173 -5.94 4.36 -4.74
C PRO A 173 -5.28 4.47 -6.12
N TYR A 174 -4.65 3.37 -6.55
CA TYR A 174 -3.92 3.27 -7.80
C TYR A 174 -4.73 2.76 -8.99
N PHE A 175 -6.00 2.38 -8.84
CA PHE A 175 -6.79 1.79 -9.91
C PHE A 175 -6.89 2.71 -11.15
N SER A 176 -7.11 4.01 -10.98
CA SER A 176 -7.09 4.97 -12.10
C SER A 176 -5.75 5.00 -12.84
N LEU A 177 -4.62 4.89 -12.14
CA LEU A 177 -3.28 4.79 -12.74
C LEU A 177 -3.02 3.43 -13.42
N MET A 178 -3.63 2.35 -12.91
CA MET A 178 -3.60 1.04 -13.57
C MET A 178 -4.35 1.09 -14.91
N LEU A 179 -5.46 1.83 -14.99
CA LEU A 179 -6.19 2.03 -16.26
C LEU A 179 -5.37 2.83 -17.27
N ASP A 180 -4.69 3.90 -16.84
CA ASP A 180 -3.75 4.65 -17.70
C ASP A 180 -2.71 3.72 -18.31
N LEU A 181 -2.06 2.90 -17.48
CA LEU A 181 -1.03 1.97 -17.90
C LEU A 181 -1.57 0.91 -18.88
N LEU A 182 -2.75 0.36 -18.63
CA LEU A 182 -3.38 -0.63 -19.51
C LEU A 182 -3.83 -0.01 -20.84
N ALA A 183 -4.42 1.19 -20.80
CA ALA A 183 -4.85 1.94 -21.98
C ALA A 183 -3.67 2.31 -22.88
N GLU A 184 -2.55 2.78 -22.29
CA GLU A 184 -1.30 3.02 -23.03
C GLU A 184 -0.79 1.74 -23.69
N THR A 185 -0.74 0.64 -22.93
CA THR A 185 -0.22 -0.65 -23.41
C THR A 185 -1.02 -1.21 -24.58
N LYS A 186 -2.35 -1.09 -24.52
CA LYS A 186 -3.26 -1.59 -25.56
C LYS A 186 -3.55 -0.57 -26.66
N ASN A 187 -3.09 0.68 -26.48
CA ASN A 187 -3.46 1.82 -27.31
C ASN A 187 -4.99 1.91 -27.49
N ASP A 188 -5.71 1.82 -26.36
CA ASP A 188 -7.18 1.72 -26.33
C ASP A 188 -7.77 2.55 -25.18
N GLU A 189 -8.32 3.71 -25.54
CA GLU A 189 -8.97 4.60 -24.56
C GLU A 189 -10.37 4.13 -24.14
N THR A 190 -10.95 3.10 -24.79
CA THR A 190 -12.25 2.58 -24.35
C THR A 190 -12.18 1.90 -22.98
N ILE A 191 -10.98 1.58 -22.50
CA ILE A 191 -10.74 1.07 -21.15
C ILE A 191 -11.27 2.02 -20.08
N TYR A 192 -11.17 3.34 -20.25
CA TYR A 192 -11.68 4.28 -19.26
C TYR A 192 -13.20 4.20 -19.13
N THR A 193 -13.92 4.05 -20.25
CA THR A 193 -15.38 3.97 -20.25
C THR A 193 -15.87 2.58 -19.84
N GLN A 194 -15.10 1.53 -20.12
CA GLN A 194 -15.38 0.17 -19.66
C GLN A 194 -15.43 0.07 -18.12
N TYR A 195 -14.60 0.83 -17.42
CA TYR A 195 -14.50 0.80 -15.95
C TYR A 195 -15.06 2.06 -15.28
N ASP A 196 -15.88 2.86 -15.97
CA ASP A 196 -16.43 4.12 -15.46
C ASP A 196 -17.20 3.94 -14.14
N ASP A 197 -18.13 2.97 -14.10
CA ASP A 197 -18.91 2.63 -12.91
C ASP A 197 -18.00 2.19 -11.75
N THR A 198 -16.88 1.52 -12.05
CA THR A 198 -15.91 1.09 -11.05
C THR A 198 -15.12 2.28 -10.49
N LEU A 199 -14.70 3.23 -11.34
CA LEU A 199 -14.04 4.48 -10.92
C LEU A 199 -14.96 5.32 -10.02
N GLU A 200 -16.24 5.45 -10.39
CA GLU A 200 -17.21 6.20 -9.58
C GLU A 200 -17.43 5.55 -8.22
N LYS A 201 -17.51 4.22 -8.17
CA LYS A 201 -17.73 3.48 -6.93
C LYS A 201 -16.53 3.60 -5.99
N GLU A 202 -15.31 3.53 -6.51
CA GLU A 202 -14.12 3.79 -5.70
C GLU A 202 -14.07 5.25 -5.22
N TYR A 203 -14.38 6.22 -6.09
CA TYR A 203 -14.43 7.63 -5.69
C TYR A 203 -15.46 7.87 -4.58
N ALA A 204 -16.63 7.26 -4.69
CA ALA A 204 -17.68 7.34 -3.67
C ALA A 204 -17.21 6.77 -2.32
N PHE A 205 -16.40 5.70 -2.31
CA PHE A 205 -15.80 5.18 -1.08
C PHE A 205 -14.85 6.18 -0.42
N TRP A 206 -14.01 6.87 -1.19
CA TRP A 206 -13.10 7.88 -0.64
C TRP A 206 -13.82 9.13 -0.17
N MET A 207 -14.91 9.51 -0.84
CA MET A 207 -15.72 10.68 -0.50
C MET A 207 -16.89 10.39 0.46
N ASP A 208 -17.01 9.16 0.95
CA ASP A 208 -18.06 8.74 1.88
C ASP A 208 -18.01 9.55 3.18
N GLY A 209 -19.07 10.33 3.43
CA GLY A 209 -19.19 11.24 4.57
C GLY A 209 -18.93 12.72 4.24
N GLU A 210 -18.70 13.09 2.96
CA GLU A 210 -18.42 14.48 2.59
C GLU A 210 -19.50 15.46 3.02
N GLU A 211 -20.78 15.13 2.84
CA GLU A 211 -21.90 16.02 3.20
C GLU A 211 -22.01 16.20 4.72
N GLU A 212 -21.81 15.13 5.49
CA GLU A 212 -21.96 15.10 6.95
C GLU A 212 -20.73 15.63 7.71
N THR A 213 -19.55 15.64 7.07
CA THR A 213 -18.32 16.12 7.69
C THR A 213 -18.47 17.60 8.06
N LYS A 214 -18.16 17.95 9.31
CA LYS A 214 -18.22 19.33 9.81
C LYS A 214 -16.88 20.04 9.57
N ILE A 215 -16.92 21.36 9.39
CA ILE A 215 -15.73 22.22 9.30
C ILE A 215 -14.79 21.96 10.49
N GLY A 216 -13.49 21.78 10.20
CA GLY A 216 -12.46 21.50 11.20
C GLY A 216 -12.44 20.07 11.73
N THR A 217 -13.22 19.16 11.16
CA THR A 217 -13.34 17.76 11.61
C THR A 217 -13.10 16.77 10.48
N GLY A 218 -13.04 15.49 10.82
CA GLY A 218 -13.01 14.40 9.85
C GLY A 218 -14.05 13.34 10.15
N LEU A 219 -14.69 12.81 9.11
CA LEU A 219 -15.56 11.65 9.16
C LEU A 219 -15.06 10.64 8.13
N LYS A 220 -14.77 9.42 8.58
CA LYS A 220 -14.14 8.39 7.74
C LYS A 220 -12.88 8.96 7.05
N ARG A 221 -12.81 8.85 5.72
CA ARG A 221 -11.70 9.28 4.85
C ARG A 221 -11.82 10.72 4.38
N VAL A 222 -12.85 11.45 4.81
CA VAL A 222 -13.06 12.86 4.45
C VAL A 222 -12.73 13.75 5.63
N VAL A 223 -12.03 14.85 5.37
CA VAL A 223 -11.77 15.91 6.34
C VAL A 223 -12.15 17.26 5.74
N LYS A 224 -12.74 18.14 6.56
CA LYS A 224 -12.96 19.54 6.19
C LYS A 224 -12.03 20.42 6.98
N THR A 225 -11.27 21.25 6.28
CA THR A 225 -10.41 22.26 6.90
C THR A 225 -11.26 23.34 7.60
N LYS A 226 -10.61 24.26 8.33
CA LYS A 226 -11.29 25.43 8.93
C LYS A 226 -11.95 26.35 7.90
N ASP A 227 -11.49 26.33 6.65
CA ASP A 227 -12.02 27.15 5.57
C ASP A 227 -13.17 26.44 4.82
N GLY A 228 -13.51 25.20 5.21
CA GLY A 228 -14.53 24.38 4.55
C GLY A 228 -14.02 23.58 3.36
N ASP A 229 -12.75 23.73 2.98
CA ASP A 229 -12.11 22.94 1.92
C ASP A 229 -12.08 21.45 2.29
N VAL A 230 -12.39 20.59 1.31
CA VAL A 230 -12.50 19.14 1.47
C VAL A 230 -11.19 18.46 1.04
N LEU A 231 -10.56 17.76 1.97
CA LEU A 231 -9.41 16.90 1.71
C LEU A 231 -9.77 15.47 2.13
N ASN A 232 -8.87 14.54 1.82
CA ASN A 232 -8.98 13.16 2.29
C ASN A 232 -7.83 12.78 3.21
N ARG A 233 -8.11 11.78 4.05
CA ARG A 233 -7.16 11.12 4.94
C ARG A 233 -7.27 9.61 4.83
N TYR A 234 -6.23 8.90 5.24
CA TYR A 234 -6.34 7.47 5.51
C TYR A 234 -7.17 7.19 6.78
N TYR A 235 -7.98 6.14 6.75
CA TYR A 235 -8.91 5.79 7.82
C TYR A 235 -9.31 4.31 7.76
N ASP A 236 -9.05 3.56 8.84
CA ASP A 236 -9.63 2.23 9.05
C ASP A 236 -10.96 2.34 9.84
N THR A 237 -11.93 1.50 9.48
CA THR A 237 -13.26 1.48 10.13
C THR A 237 -13.27 0.77 11.50
N GLU A 238 -12.26 -0.04 11.81
CA GLU A 238 -12.07 -0.73 13.08
C GLU A 238 -11.09 0.03 14.00
N ASN A 239 -11.32 -0.08 15.31
CA ASN A 239 -10.46 0.46 16.36
C ASN A 239 -10.10 -0.64 17.36
N GLU A 240 -9.53 -1.73 16.84
CA GLU A 240 -9.11 -2.92 17.58
C GLU A 240 -7.70 -3.34 17.10
N PRO A 241 -6.94 -4.16 17.83
CA PRO A 241 -5.66 -4.68 17.33
C PRO A 241 -5.81 -5.38 15.97
N ARG A 242 -4.85 -5.19 15.06
CA ARG A 242 -4.78 -5.86 13.76
C ARG A 242 -4.65 -7.37 13.95
N PRO A 243 -5.49 -8.22 13.33
CA PRO A 243 -5.34 -9.67 13.46
C PRO A 243 -3.95 -10.19 13.03
N GLU A 244 -3.36 -9.61 11.99
CA GLU A 244 -2.07 -10.02 11.44
C GLU A 244 -0.84 -9.58 12.27
N SER A 245 -1.03 -8.65 13.22
CA SER A 245 0.00 -8.10 14.14
C SER A 245 -0.54 -7.94 15.57
N TYR A 246 -1.39 -8.87 16.00
CA TYR A 246 -2.28 -8.70 17.16
C TYR A 246 -1.58 -8.36 18.48
N LEU A 247 -0.48 -9.05 18.79
CA LEU A 247 0.24 -8.78 20.04
C LEU A 247 1.12 -7.54 19.93
N ILE A 248 1.68 -7.27 18.76
CA ILE A 248 2.50 -6.07 18.55
C ILE A 248 1.65 -4.83 18.81
N ASP A 249 0.44 -4.78 18.25
CA ASP A 249 -0.50 -3.67 18.50
C ASP A 249 -0.85 -3.51 19.98
N ILE A 250 -1.08 -4.61 20.70
CA ILE A 250 -1.38 -4.58 22.14
C ILE A 250 -0.17 -4.07 22.94
N GLU A 251 1.03 -4.61 22.66
CA GLU A 251 2.28 -4.23 23.32
C GLU A 251 2.60 -2.74 23.07
N ASP A 252 2.39 -2.23 21.86
CA ASP A 252 2.59 -0.81 21.54
C ASP A 252 1.56 0.11 22.23
N GLN A 253 0.32 -0.36 22.42
CA GLN A 253 -0.75 0.40 23.08
C GLN A 253 -0.49 0.61 24.58
N GLU A 254 0.23 -0.29 25.26
CA GLU A 254 0.49 -0.21 26.71
C GLU A 254 1.09 1.13 27.14
N ASN A 255 1.88 1.76 26.26
CA ASN A 255 2.57 3.03 26.51
C ASN A 255 1.99 4.21 25.70
N ALA A 256 0.90 3.98 24.96
CA ALA A 256 0.24 5.01 24.16
C ALA A 256 -0.89 5.68 24.93
N SER A 257 -1.11 6.98 24.66
CA SER A 257 -2.26 7.72 25.17
C SER A 257 -3.26 7.98 24.05
N GLY A 258 -4.48 7.47 24.16
CA GLY A 258 -5.58 7.82 23.26
C GLY A 258 -6.50 6.66 22.93
N GLU A 259 -7.81 6.93 22.92
CA GLU A 259 -8.84 5.92 22.61
C GLU A 259 -8.79 5.44 21.15
N GLU A 260 -8.20 6.22 20.25
CA GLU A 260 -8.11 5.92 18.80
C GLU A 260 -6.75 5.34 18.39
N PHE A 261 -5.94 4.84 19.33
CA PHE A 261 -4.60 4.31 19.02
C PHE A 261 -4.62 3.24 17.92
N TYR A 262 -5.45 2.19 18.08
CA TYR A 262 -5.53 1.11 17.10
C TYR A 262 -6.02 1.58 15.74
N ARG A 263 -6.98 2.52 15.71
CA ARG A 263 -7.43 3.11 14.44
C ARG A 263 -6.32 3.90 13.75
N ASN A 264 -5.48 4.64 14.48
CA ASN A 264 -4.33 5.33 13.90
C ASN A 264 -3.31 4.35 13.30
N ILE A 265 -3.01 3.26 14.01
CA ILE A 265 -2.16 2.16 13.55
C ILE A 265 -2.70 1.57 12.24
N ARG A 266 -3.97 1.17 12.23
CA ARG A 266 -4.61 0.59 11.06
C ARG A 266 -4.73 1.56 9.88
N SER A 267 -4.97 2.84 10.16
CA SER A 267 -5.02 3.88 9.12
C SER A 267 -3.63 4.11 8.51
N ALA A 268 -2.55 3.97 9.29
CA ALA A 268 -1.20 3.97 8.72
C ALA A 268 -0.97 2.74 7.83
N CYS A 269 -1.55 1.57 8.12
CA CYS A 269 -1.55 0.44 7.17
C CYS A 269 -2.36 0.74 5.89
N GLU A 270 -3.48 1.48 5.96
CA GLU A 270 -4.22 1.93 4.77
C GLU A 270 -3.36 2.88 3.90
N SER A 271 -2.41 3.60 4.49
CA SER A 271 -1.47 4.45 3.73
C SER A 271 -0.41 3.66 2.96
N GLY A 272 -0.23 2.38 3.27
CA GLY A 272 0.90 1.56 2.81
C GLY A 272 2.24 1.84 3.51
N TRP A 273 2.29 2.77 4.48
CA TRP A 273 3.51 3.11 5.24
C TRP A 273 3.43 2.70 6.71
N ASP A 274 3.30 1.41 6.98
CA ASP A 274 3.27 0.83 8.32
C ASP A 274 4.68 0.35 8.75
N PHE A 275 5.47 1.06 9.56
CA PHE A 275 5.25 2.41 10.07
C PHE A 275 6.37 3.36 9.68
N SER A 276 6.14 4.65 9.97
CA SER A 276 7.01 5.76 9.61
C SER A 276 6.88 6.88 10.64
N SER A 277 7.98 7.59 10.87
CA SER A 277 8.02 8.87 11.58
C SER A 277 7.07 9.92 11.02
N ARG A 278 6.63 9.77 9.76
CA ARG A 278 5.59 10.58 9.11
C ARG A 278 4.32 10.68 9.94
N TRP A 279 3.96 9.63 10.67
CA TRP A 279 2.70 9.51 11.40
C TRP A 279 2.79 9.92 12.87
N PHE A 280 4.00 10.08 13.40
CA PHE A 280 4.23 10.24 14.83
C PHE A 280 4.27 11.72 15.21
N ALA A 281 3.53 12.11 16.24
CA ALA A 281 3.45 13.52 16.66
C ALA A 281 4.82 14.08 17.09
N ASP A 282 5.69 13.25 17.68
CA ASP A 282 7.08 13.58 17.99
C ASP A 282 8.06 13.23 16.86
N GLY A 283 7.57 12.50 15.85
CA GLY A 283 8.33 11.98 14.73
C GLY A 283 9.37 10.92 15.12
N GLU A 284 9.20 10.23 16.25
CA GLU A 284 10.15 9.24 16.77
C GLU A 284 9.45 7.98 17.28
N HIS A 285 8.40 8.11 18.09
CA HIS A 285 7.79 6.99 18.81
C HIS A 285 6.39 6.66 18.29
N ILE A 286 6.14 5.37 18.02
CA ILE A 286 4.86 4.86 17.51
C ILE A 286 3.70 5.10 18.48
N GLN A 287 3.99 5.21 19.79
CA GLN A 287 3.01 5.56 20.83
C GLN A 287 2.36 6.93 20.60
N THR A 288 2.98 7.81 19.80
CA THR A 288 2.46 9.14 19.46
C THR A 288 1.80 9.20 18.08
N ILE A 289 1.48 8.05 17.48
CA ILE A 289 0.86 7.96 16.16
C ILE A 289 -0.46 8.74 16.11
N GLU A 290 -0.58 9.64 15.13
CA GLU A 290 -1.73 10.55 14.96
C GLU A 290 -2.24 10.62 13.51
N THR A 291 -2.11 9.53 12.74
CA THR A 291 -2.53 9.40 11.32
C THR A 291 -3.90 10.03 11.04
N LEU A 292 -4.90 9.80 11.90
CA LEU A 292 -6.26 10.32 11.72
C LEU A 292 -6.34 11.86 11.70
N ASN A 293 -5.35 12.55 12.26
CA ASN A 293 -5.32 14.01 12.30
C ASN A 293 -4.67 14.63 11.06
N LEU A 294 -4.16 13.81 10.15
CA LEU A 294 -3.42 14.24 8.97
C LEU A 294 -4.30 14.13 7.72
N ALA A 295 -4.14 15.07 6.80
CA ALA A 295 -4.48 14.88 5.41
C ALA A 295 -3.17 14.75 4.65
N GLU A 296 -3.07 13.68 3.85
CA GLU A 296 -1.81 13.30 3.24
C GLU A 296 -1.69 13.78 1.80
N VAL A 297 -0.50 14.28 1.45
CA VAL A 297 -0.26 14.84 0.11
C VAL A 297 -0.41 13.78 -0.98
N ASP A 298 0.05 12.55 -0.75
CA ASP A 298 -0.03 11.45 -1.71
C ASP A 298 -1.47 11.04 -1.99
N LEU A 299 -2.28 10.78 -0.96
CA LEU A 299 -3.68 10.42 -1.12
C LEU A 299 -4.45 11.48 -1.91
N ASN A 300 -4.26 12.75 -1.56
CA ASN A 300 -4.96 13.83 -2.24
C ASN A 300 -4.48 14.01 -3.68
N CYS A 301 -3.22 13.74 -3.99
CA CYS A 301 -2.74 13.69 -5.38
C CYS A 301 -3.35 12.52 -6.16
N LEU A 302 -3.47 11.33 -5.55
CA LEU A 302 -4.08 10.16 -6.18
C LEU A 302 -5.58 10.37 -6.44
N LEU A 303 -6.30 11.05 -5.54
CA LEU A 303 -7.70 11.40 -5.78
C LEU A 303 -7.86 12.48 -6.84
N TRP A 304 -6.90 13.40 -6.98
CA TRP A 304 -6.88 14.34 -8.11
C TRP A 304 -6.75 13.59 -9.45
N HIS A 305 -5.90 12.56 -9.47
CA HIS A 305 -5.77 11.70 -10.65
C HIS A 305 -7.08 10.98 -10.95
N LEU A 306 -7.70 10.34 -9.94
CA LEU A 306 -9.00 9.68 -10.10
C LEU A 306 -10.10 10.63 -10.62
N GLU A 307 -10.21 11.84 -10.08
CA GLU A 307 -11.15 12.86 -10.56
C GLU A 307 -10.88 13.25 -12.02
N THR A 308 -9.61 13.37 -12.40
CA THR A 308 -9.20 13.65 -13.79
C THR A 308 -9.54 12.49 -14.73
N THR A 309 -9.35 11.25 -14.30
CA THR A 309 -9.72 10.05 -15.05
C THR A 309 -11.24 9.94 -15.22
N LEU A 310 -12.03 10.28 -14.20
CA LEU A 310 -13.49 10.34 -14.28
C LEU A 310 -13.99 11.42 -15.24
N ALA A 311 -13.35 12.60 -15.24
CA ALA A 311 -13.63 13.63 -16.24
C ALA A 311 -13.30 13.15 -17.67
N LYS A 312 -12.16 12.47 -17.86
CA LYS A 312 -11.76 11.87 -19.15
C LYS A 312 -12.77 10.83 -19.62
N SER A 313 -13.13 9.88 -18.77
CA SER A 313 -14.15 8.85 -19.07
C SER A 313 -15.48 9.50 -19.47
N SER A 314 -15.93 10.51 -18.72
CA SER A 314 -17.17 11.23 -19.00
C SER A 314 -17.14 11.95 -20.35
N ALA A 315 -16.00 12.56 -20.71
CA ALA A 315 -15.80 13.19 -22.01
C ALA A 315 -15.88 12.18 -23.17
N LEU A 316 -15.23 11.01 -23.02
CA LEU A 316 -15.27 9.92 -24.01
C LEU A 316 -16.68 9.37 -24.22
N GLN A 317 -17.53 9.41 -23.18
CA GLN A 317 -18.94 9.02 -23.24
C GLN A 317 -19.89 10.17 -23.66
N HIS A 318 -19.37 11.38 -23.90
CA HIS A 318 -20.15 12.58 -24.20
C HIS A 318 -21.13 12.98 -23.07
N LEU A 319 -20.80 12.72 -21.81
CA LEU A 319 -21.58 13.05 -20.62
C LEU A 319 -21.18 14.42 -20.05
N LYS A 320 -21.64 15.50 -20.67
CA LYS A 320 -21.11 16.85 -20.42
C LYS A 320 -21.26 17.34 -18.97
N ASP A 321 -22.39 17.06 -18.32
CA ASP A 321 -22.61 17.49 -16.93
C ASP A 321 -21.65 16.78 -15.96
N LYS A 322 -21.42 15.48 -16.18
CA LYS A 322 -20.49 14.66 -15.38
C LYS A 322 -19.03 15.05 -15.63
N GLU A 323 -18.68 15.31 -16.89
CA GLU A 323 -17.36 15.86 -17.28
C GLU A 323 -17.09 17.18 -16.54
N ASN A 324 -18.04 18.12 -16.58
CA ASN A 324 -17.89 19.41 -15.93
C ASN A 324 -17.75 19.26 -14.40
N TYR A 325 -18.60 18.42 -13.79
CA TYR A 325 -18.53 18.14 -12.36
C TYR A 325 -17.15 17.64 -11.94
N PHE A 326 -16.62 16.58 -12.57
CA PHE A 326 -15.31 16.03 -12.21
C PHE A 326 -14.14 16.95 -12.57
N THR A 327 -14.29 17.76 -13.63
CA THR A 327 -13.30 18.79 -13.98
C THR A 327 -13.20 19.85 -12.88
N GLU A 328 -14.34 20.32 -12.34
CA GLU A 328 -14.37 21.27 -11.23
C GLU A 328 -13.81 20.67 -9.94
N ARG A 329 -14.12 19.40 -9.65
CA ARG A 329 -13.56 18.65 -8.51
C ARG A 329 -12.03 18.55 -8.60
N ALA A 330 -11.51 18.11 -9.74
CA ALA A 330 -10.07 18.03 -9.98
C ALA A 330 -9.38 19.41 -9.89
N ALA A 331 -9.98 20.46 -10.46
CA ALA A 331 -9.45 21.81 -10.38
C ALA A 331 -9.39 22.32 -8.92
N SER A 332 -10.46 22.10 -8.16
CA SER A 332 -10.51 22.43 -6.73
C SER A 332 -9.44 21.66 -5.95
N ARG A 333 -9.31 20.36 -6.16
CA ARG A 333 -8.31 19.53 -5.48
C ARG A 333 -6.88 19.94 -5.80
N ARG A 334 -6.56 20.26 -7.06
CA ARG A 334 -5.26 20.84 -7.45
C ARG A 334 -4.97 22.14 -6.70
N HIS A 335 -5.97 23.02 -6.54
CA HIS A 335 -5.82 24.24 -5.75
C HIS A 335 -5.53 23.92 -4.27
N MET A 336 -6.32 23.02 -3.68
CA MET A 336 -6.17 22.61 -2.27
C MET A 336 -4.82 21.94 -2.01
N ILE A 337 -4.30 21.13 -2.94
CA ILE A 337 -2.97 20.51 -2.82
C ILE A 337 -1.90 21.59 -2.67
N ASN A 338 -1.93 22.60 -3.53
CA ASN A 338 -0.96 23.71 -3.48
C ASN A 338 -1.17 24.63 -2.28
N LYS A 339 -2.40 24.78 -1.77
CA LYS A 339 -2.69 25.59 -0.58
C LYS A 339 -2.20 24.91 0.70
N TYR A 340 -2.54 23.64 0.88
CA TYR A 340 -2.40 22.94 2.16
C TYR A 340 -1.11 22.14 2.31
N PHE A 341 -0.53 21.64 1.22
CA PHE A 341 0.63 20.76 1.30
C PHE A 341 1.95 21.45 0.94
N TRP A 342 1.94 22.47 0.07
CA TRP A 342 3.16 23.19 -0.32
C TRP A 342 3.71 24.08 0.81
N ASP A 343 4.90 23.79 1.32
CA ASP A 343 5.55 24.60 2.36
C ASP A 343 6.59 25.57 1.77
N GLU A 344 6.23 26.85 1.67
CA GLU A 344 7.12 27.89 1.13
C GLU A 344 8.45 28.03 1.88
N LYS A 345 8.47 27.75 3.18
CA LYS A 345 9.66 27.90 4.02
C LYS A 345 10.69 26.81 3.75
N THR A 346 10.25 25.57 3.65
CA THR A 346 11.12 24.41 3.44
C THR A 346 11.15 23.91 1.99
N LYS A 347 10.41 24.58 1.10
CA LYS A 347 10.42 24.36 -0.35
C LYS A 347 10.12 22.92 -0.76
N ILE A 348 9.24 22.28 0.00
CA ILE A 348 8.79 20.90 -0.23
C ILE A 348 7.31 20.78 0.11
N TYR A 349 6.63 19.81 -0.50
CA TYR A 349 5.30 19.41 -0.06
C TYR A 349 5.37 18.57 1.22
N LYS A 350 4.38 18.76 2.10
CA LYS A 350 4.23 18.05 3.37
C LYS A 350 2.76 17.72 3.59
N ASP A 351 2.48 16.81 4.51
CA ASP A 351 1.11 16.57 4.96
C ASP A 351 0.56 17.78 5.75
N TYR A 352 -0.76 17.84 5.88
CA TYR A 352 -1.45 18.90 6.59
C TYR A 352 -2.16 18.34 7.83
N HIS A 353 -1.88 18.92 8.99
CA HIS A 353 -2.52 18.55 10.24
C HIS A 353 -3.83 19.32 10.41
N ILE A 354 -4.95 18.61 10.39
CA ILE A 354 -6.31 19.18 10.37
C ILE A 354 -6.63 19.91 11.68
N GLN A 355 -6.37 19.29 12.84
CA GLN A 355 -6.67 19.93 14.14
C GLN A 355 -5.76 21.13 14.44
N LYS A 356 -4.44 20.99 14.20
CA LYS A 356 -3.45 22.05 14.43
C LYS A 356 -3.47 23.14 13.34
N ASN A 357 -4.20 22.93 12.24
CA ASN A 357 -4.30 23.81 11.08
C ASN A 357 -2.93 24.28 10.55
N THR A 358 -1.99 23.33 10.44
CA THR A 358 -0.61 23.60 10.02
C THR A 358 -0.05 22.43 9.24
N LYS A 359 0.95 22.69 8.40
CA LYS A 359 1.77 21.65 7.76
C LYS A 359 2.54 20.87 8.83
N THR A 360 2.69 19.57 8.63
CA THR A 360 3.46 18.71 9.55
C THR A 360 4.94 19.09 9.51
N PRO A 361 5.71 18.78 10.56
CA PRO A 361 7.16 18.99 10.54
C PRO A 361 7.89 17.95 9.67
N SER A 362 7.26 16.80 9.38
CA SER A 362 7.89 15.70 8.66
C SER A 362 8.34 16.11 7.25
N GLN A 363 9.51 15.63 6.85
CA GLN A 363 9.99 15.69 5.47
C GLN A 363 10.08 14.25 4.96
N HIS A 364 9.30 13.94 3.93
CA HIS A 364 9.10 12.58 3.45
C HIS A 364 8.96 12.54 1.91
N ILE A 365 9.27 11.38 1.34
CA ILE A 365 9.40 11.20 -0.12
C ILE A 365 8.07 11.30 -0.88
N ALA A 366 6.93 11.27 -0.18
CA ALA A 366 5.61 11.53 -0.78
C ALA A 366 5.49 12.94 -1.41
N ALA A 367 6.42 13.85 -1.10
CA ALA A 367 6.57 15.12 -1.81
C ALA A 367 6.80 14.98 -3.33
N LEU A 368 7.11 13.78 -3.82
CA LEU A 368 7.19 13.47 -5.24
C LEU A 368 5.84 13.36 -5.94
N TYR A 369 4.74 13.05 -5.25
CA TYR A 369 3.43 12.84 -5.89
C TYR A 369 2.95 14.04 -6.71
N PRO A 370 3.04 15.30 -6.21
CA PRO A 370 2.70 16.47 -7.01
C PRO A 370 3.51 16.60 -8.31
N LEU A 371 4.75 16.10 -8.36
CA LEU A 371 5.57 16.11 -9.58
C LEU A 371 5.25 14.88 -10.47
N PHE A 372 5.11 13.71 -9.86
CA PHE A 372 4.74 12.48 -10.57
C PHE A 372 3.44 12.64 -11.36
N LEU A 373 2.48 13.39 -10.83
CA LEU A 373 1.17 13.65 -11.43
C LEU A 373 1.05 15.02 -12.13
N GLY A 374 2.15 15.78 -12.28
CA GLY A 374 2.14 17.05 -13.01
C GLY A 374 1.29 18.16 -12.36
N ILE A 375 1.13 18.12 -11.04
CA ILE A 375 0.34 19.06 -10.24
C ILE A 375 1.15 20.32 -9.90
N ALA A 376 2.43 20.16 -9.57
CA ALA A 376 3.33 21.25 -9.24
C ALA A 376 3.59 22.15 -10.45
N ASP A 377 3.86 23.43 -10.24
CA ASP A 377 4.44 24.28 -11.28
C ASP A 377 5.96 24.02 -11.43
N GLN A 378 6.60 24.61 -12.45
CA GLN A 378 8.02 24.41 -12.72
C GLN A 378 8.93 24.87 -11.57
N ASN A 379 8.58 25.94 -10.86
CA ASN A 379 9.38 26.46 -9.75
C ASN A 379 9.26 25.56 -8.53
N GLN A 380 8.04 25.10 -8.22
CA GLN A 380 7.79 24.12 -7.18
C GLN A 380 8.52 22.81 -7.48
N ALA A 381 8.42 22.31 -8.72
CA ALA A 381 9.09 21.09 -9.14
C ALA A 381 10.61 21.19 -9.01
N LYS A 382 11.21 22.30 -9.45
CA LYS A 382 12.65 22.55 -9.29
C LYS A 382 13.06 22.54 -7.82
N ALA A 383 12.31 23.23 -6.96
CA ALA A 383 12.65 23.33 -5.55
C ALA A 383 12.47 22.00 -4.78
N VAL A 384 11.45 21.20 -5.16
CA VAL A 384 11.31 19.82 -4.67
C VAL A 384 12.49 18.98 -5.14
N ALA A 385 12.86 19.01 -6.43
CA ALA A 385 13.99 18.26 -6.97
C ALA A 385 15.28 18.59 -6.21
N GLU A 386 15.60 19.87 -6.02
CA GLU A 386 16.76 20.31 -5.22
C GLU A 386 16.72 19.72 -3.79
N THR A 387 15.56 19.75 -3.13
CA THR A 387 15.40 19.19 -1.78
C THR A 387 15.55 17.66 -1.76
N ILE A 388 15.00 16.96 -2.75
CA ILE A 388 15.10 15.50 -2.89
C ILE A 388 16.57 15.08 -3.06
N PHE A 389 17.32 15.78 -3.91
CA PHE A 389 18.72 15.46 -4.16
C PHE A 389 19.63 15.84 -3.00
N GLU A 390 19.29 16.89 -2.25
CA GLU A 390 20.04 17.28 -1.05
C GLU A 390 19.83 16.29 0.11
N LYS A 391 18.60 15.80 0.32
CA LYS A 391 18.22 15.14 1.58
C LYS A 391 17.77 13.69 1.48
N PHE A 392 17.30 13.26 0.32
CA PHE A 392 16.67 11.95 0.15
C PHE A 392 17.45 11.03 -0.78
N LEU A 393 18.24 11.56 -1.70
CA LEU A 393 19.04 10.75 -2.60
C LEU A 393 20.36 10.32 -1.94
N TYR A 394 20.54 9.02 -1.82
CA TYR A 394 21.78 8.39 -1.39
C TYR A 394 22.31 7.44 -2.49
N PRO A 395 23.54 6.90 -2.35
CA PRO A 395 24.12 6.00 -3.35
C PRO A 395 23.26 4.77 -3.67
N GLY A 396 22.46 4.29 -2.72
CA GLY A 396 21.55 3.16 -2.93
C GLY A 396 20.12 3.52 -3.37
N GLY A 397 19.82 4.81 -3.61
CA GLY A 397 18.51 5.28 -4.05
C GLY A 397 17.87 6.31 -3.11
N LEU A 398 16.59 6.60 -3.34
CA LEU A 398 15.78 7.54 -2.58
C LEU A 398 15.28 6.90 -1.29
N VAL A 399 15.61 7.50 -0.15
CA VAL A 399 15.09 7.09 1.17
C VAL A 399 13.67 7.62 1.39
N THR A 400 12.93 6.97 2.28
CA THR A 400 11.53 7.33 2.55
C THR A 400 11.37 8.62 3.37
N THR A 401 12.20 8.78 4.39
CA THR A 401 12.26 9.98 5.25
C THR A 401 13.70 10.31 5.60
N THR A 402 13.91 11.43 6.30
CA THR A 402 15.21 11.86 6.80
C THR A 402 15.49 11.43 8.24
N LYS A 403 14.59 10.67 8.88
CA LYS A 403 14.69 10.26 10.29
C LYS A 403 15.02 8.78 10.42
N LYS A 404 15.92 8.43 11.35
CA LYS A 404 16.28 7.05 11.69
C LYS A 404 15.56 6.63 12.97
N THR A 405 14.37 6.08 12.84
CA THR A 405 13.52 5.64 13.97
C THR A 405 13.59 4.14 14.25
N GLY A 406 14.11 3.36 13.29
CA GLY A 406 14.01 1.89 13.30
C GLY A 406 12.73 1.35 12.64
N GLN A 407 11.80 2.24 12.28
CA GLN A 407 10.65 1.87 11.46
C GLN A 407 11.03 1.61 10.01
N GLN A 408 10.23 0.82 9.29
CA GLN A 408 10.60 0.36 7.95
C GLN A 408 10.44 1.42 6.86
N TRP A 409 9.49 2.34 7.01
CA TRP A 409 9.26 3.46 6.08
C TRP A 409 9.98 4.74 6.55
N ASP A 410 11.24 4.59 6.95
CA ASP A 410 12.13 5.64 7.43
C ASP A 410 13.57 5.39 6.99
N LEU A 411 14.47 6.36 7.24
CA LEU A 411 15.92 6.21 7.01
C LEU A 411 16.45 4.96 7.76
N PRO A 412 17.21 4.05 7.11
CA PRO A 412 17.92 4.19 5.84
C PRO A 412 17.24 3.50 4.64
N ASN A 413 15.98 3.11 4.76
CA ASN A 413 15.35 2.24 3.77
C ASN A 413 14.90 3.01 2.53
N ALA A 414 15.12 2.37 1.37
CA ALA A 414 14.63 2.76 0.07
C ALA A 414 13.68 1.68 -0.46
N TRP A 415 12.57 2.14 -1.04
CA TRP A 415 11.48 1.29 -1.50
C TRP A 415 11.23 1.51 -2.98
N ALA A 416 11.05 0.43 -3.74
CA ALA A 416 10.93 0.45 -5.19
C ALA A 416 9.89 1.47 -5.72
N PRO A 417 8.67 1.58 -5.15
CA PRO A 417 7.67 2.56 -5.56
C PRO A 417 8.22 3.99 -5.71
N TYR A 418 8.99 4.45 -4.73
CA TYR A 418 9.48 5.83 -4.68
C TYR A 418 10.63 6.11 -5.65
N GLN A 419 11.30 5.07 -6.12
CA GLN A 419 12.34 5.19 -7.14
C GLN A 419 11.70 5.44 -8.50
N TRP A 420 10.64 4.70 -8.82
CA TRP A 420 9.83 4.94 -10.02
C TRP A 420 9.17 6.32 -9.99
N LEU A 421 8.54 6.68 -8.86
CA LEU A 421 7.93 8.01 -8.70
C LEU A 421 8.98 9.11 -8.87
N GLY A 422 10.16 8.95 -8.27
CA GLY A 422 11.26 9.90 -8.38
C GLY A 422 11.72 10.06 -9.83
N PHE A 423 12.03 8.95 -10.50
CA PHE A 423 12.40 8.94 -11.91
C PHE A 423 11.34 9.66 -12.77
N LYS A 424 10.09 9.24 -12.68
CA LYS A 424 9.02 9.78 -13.51
C LYS A 424 8.71 11.25 -13.18
N ALA A 425 8.74 11.63 -11.91
CA ALA A 425 8.62 13.02 -11.47
C ALA A 425 9.69 13.92 -12.11
N MET A 426 10.95 13.48 -12.11
CA MET A 426 12.03 14.25 -12.73
C MET A 426 11.86 14.34 -14.26
N LYS A 427 11.53 13.23 -14.92
CA LYS A 427 11.24 13.20 -16.36
C LYS A 427 10.09 14.13 -16.77
N ASN A 428 9.01 14.18 -15.98
CA ASN A 428 7.85 15.00 -16.28
C ASN A 428 8.15 16.51 -16.34
N TYR A 429 9.22 16.97 -15.68
CA TYR A 429 9.61 18.39 -15.61
C TYR A 429 10.92 18.70 -16.35
N GLY A 430 11.46 17.75 -17.11
CA GLY A 430 12.70 17.92 -17.90
C GLY A 430 13.99 17.88 -17.09
N PHE A 431 13.97 17.28 -15.90
CA PHE A 431 15.15 17.05 -15.06
C PHE A 431 15.77 15.69 -15.42
N ASP A 432 16.26 15.57 -16.66
CA ASP A 432 16.68 14.29 -17.23
C ASP A 432 17.93 13.71 -16.54
N ASP A 433 18.90 14.55 -16.19
CA ASP A 433 20.12 14.10 -15.49
C ASP A 433 19.79 13.58 -14.08
N GLU A 434 18.89 14.26 -13.38
CA GLU A 434 18.35 13.85 -12.09
C GLU A 434 17.61 12.49 -12.20
N ALA A 435 16.75 12.34 -13.20
CA ALA A 435 16.05 11.08 -13.44
C ALA A 435 17.03 9.91 -13.63
N GLU A 436 18.04 10.09 -14.49
CA GLU A 436 19.05 9.05 -14.72
C GLU A 436 19.86 8.74 -13.47
N LEU A 437 20.17 9.73 -12.63
CA LEU A 437 20.89 9.46 -11.39
C LEU A 437 20.08 8.60 -10.41
N ILE A 438 18.77 8.87 -10.25
CA ILE A 438 17.87 8.06 -9.42
C ILE A 438 17.83 6.62 -9.93
N LYS A 439 17.60 6.45 -11.24
CA LYS A 439 17.59 5.15 -11.91
C LYS A 439 18.89 4.38 -11.69
N ASN A 440 20.03 5.00 -11.98
CA ASN A 440 21.33 4.35 -11.91
C ASN A 440 21.69 3.95 -10.47
N ASN A 441 21.44 4.80 -9.48
CA ASN A 441 21.68 4.47 -8.07
C ASN A 441 20.83 3.28 -7.62
N TRP A 442 19.53 3.29 -7.93
CA TRP A 442 18.62 2.21 -7.56
C TRP A 442 18.97 0.90 -8.26
N CYS A 443 19.10 0.90 -9.59
CA CYS A 443 19.37 -0.32 -10.35
C CYS A 443 20.72 -0.94 -9.97
N SER A 444 21.76 -0.13 -9.75
CA SER A 444 23.06 -0.63 -9.27
C SER A 444 22.95 -1.28 -7.89
N ASN A 445 22.11 -0.73 -7.00
CA ASN A 445 21.84 -1.30 -5.69
C ASN A 445 21.16 -2.67 -5.80
N VAL A 446 20.09 -2.74 -6.59
CA VAL A 446 19.34 -3.98 -6.86
C VAL A 446 20.25 -5.05 -7.45
N GLU A 447 21.03 -4.71 -8.49
CA GLU A 447 21.95 -5.63 -9.16
C GLU A 447 23.04 -6.15 -8.24
N ARG A 448 23.60 -5.30 -7.37
CA ARG A 448 24.60 -5.72 -6.39
C ARG A 448 24.03 -6.73 -5.39
N VAL A 449 22.85 -6.45 -4.82
CA VAL A 449 22.19 -7.38 -3.90
C VAL A 449 21.82 -8.67 -4.61
N TYR A 450 21.31 -8.59 -5.83
CA TYR A 450 20.99 -9.77 -6.63
C TYR A 450 22.24 -10.62 -6.90
N LYS A 451 23.36 -10.00 -7.29
CA LYS A 451 24.64 -10.71 -7.49
C LYS A 451 25.13 -11.40 -6.21
N ASN A 452 24.91 -10.81 -5.04
CA ASN A 452 25.37 -11.34 -3.77
C ASN A 452 24.45 -12.43 -3.18
N THR A 453 23.14 -12.34 -3.45
CA THR A 453 22.13 -13.15 -2.75
C THR A 453 21.34 -14.07 -3.68
N GLY A 454 21.32 -13.79 -4.98
CA GLY A 454 20.46 -14.42 -5.98
C GLY A 454 18.99 -14.01 -5.88
N LYS A 455 18.66 -12.95 -5.12
CA LYS A 455 17.29 -12.56 -4.80
C LYS A 455 17.07 -11.05 -4.95
N LEU A 456 15.83 -10.68 -5.22
CA LEU A 456 15.34 -9.30 -5.09
C LEU A 456 14.55 -9.18 -3.78
N MET A 457 14.69 -8.05 -3.11
CA MET A 457 14.15 -7.83 -1.76
C MET A 457 12.95 -6.88 -1.79
N GLU A 458 12.15 -6.91 -0.73
CA GLU A 458 11.07 -5.94 -0.47
C GLU A 458 11.62 -4.50 -0.41
N LYS A 459 12.71 -4.29 0.33
CA LYS A 459 13.36 -2.98 0.53
C LYS A 459 14.88 -3.08 0.63
N TYR A 460 15.55 -1.94 0.41
CA TYR A 460 17.01 -1.84 0.29
C TYR A 460 17.58 -0.76 1.21
N ASN A 461 18.79 -0.97 1.74
CA ASN A 461 19.49 0.07 2.48
C ASN A 461 20.11 1.03 1.46
N ALA A 462 19.72 2.30 1.53
CA ALA A 462 20.21 3.32 0.60
C ALA A 462 21.51 4.00 1.05
N LEU A 463 21.85 3.93 2.35
CA LEU A 463 23.04 4.56 2.94
C LEU A 463 24.24 3.63 2.84
N ASP A 464 24.07 2.43 3.40
CA ASP A 464 25.10 1.40 3.40
C ASP A 464 24.67 0.25 2.51
N THR A 465 25.16 0.35 1.29
CA THR A 465 25.00 -0.60 0.21
C THR A 465 25.55 -2.01 0.51
N GLU A 466 26.38 -2.18 1.54
CA GLU A 466 26.93 -3.48 1.92
C GLU A 466 26.04 -4.22 2.93
N THR A 467 25.03 -3.56 3.50
CA THR A 467 24.14 -4.13 4.51
C THR A 467 22.74 -4.45 3.98
N ILE A 468 22.12 -5.49 4.54
CA ILE A 468 20.73 -5.85 4.23
C ILE A 468 19.80 -4.86 4.95
N ALA A 469 18.78 -4.37 4.25
CA ALA A 469 17.74 -3.52 4.83
C ALA A 469 16.93 -4.26 5.91
N GLY A 470 16.42 -3.52 6.90
CA GLY A 470 15.64 -4.08 8.01
C GLY A 470 14.68 -3.05 8.61
N GLY A 471 14.27 -3.27 9.86
CA GLY A 471 13.32 -2.40 10.57
C GLY A 471 11.85 -2.76 10.31
N GLY A 472 10.97 -2.19 11.13
CA GLY A 472 9.54 -2.55 11.18
C GLY A 472 9.26 -3.84 11.96
N GLU A 473 8.06 -4.38 11.78
CA GLU A 473 7.50 -5.48 12.59
C GLU A 473 7.92 -6.88 12.13
N TYR A 474 8.52 -7.02 10.95
CA TYR A 474 8.84 -8.32 10.35
C TYR A 474 10.15 -8.28 9.55
N PRO A 475 10.81 -9.46 9.33
CA PRO A 475 12.04 -9.53 8.54
C PRO A 475 11.85 -9.11 7.08
N ASN A 476 12.92 -8.67 6.41
CA ASN A 476 12.88 -8.34 4.98
C ASN A 476 12.40 -9.55 4.15
N GLN A 477 11.53 -9.30 3.15
CA GLN A 477 10.91 -10.37 2.35
C GLN A 477 11.62 -10.57 1.01
N ASP A 478 11.62 -11.82 0.55
CA ASP A 478 12.19 -12.25 -0.73
C ASP A 478 11.12 -12.22 -1.84
N GLY A 479 11.48 -11.77 -3.03
CA GLY A 479 10.61 -11.80 -4.20
C GLY A 479 11.04 -10.77 -5.24
N PHE A 480 10.73 -9.49 -5.14
CA PHE A 480 9.52 -8.93 -4.53
C PHE A 480 8.80 -8.14 -5.63
N GLY A 481 7.48 -8.33 -5.77
CA GLY A 481 6.71 -7.94 -6.95
C GLY A 481 6.96 -6.51 -7.44
N TRP A 482 6.90 -5.51 -6.56
CA TRP A 482 7.16 -4.12 -6.95
C TRP A 482 8.61 -3.86 -7.35
N THR A 483 9.57 -4.61 -6.84
CA THR A 483 11.02 -4.37 -7.02
C THR A 483 11.36 -4.90 -8.39
N ASN A 484 10.84 -6.08 -8.69
CA ASN A 484 10.87 -6.70 -9.99
C ASN A 484 10.29 -5.77 -11.05
N GLY A 485 9.09 -5.25 -10.80
CA GLY A 485 8.40 -4.41 -11.79
C GLY A 485 9.05 -3.05 -12.01
N VAL A 486 9.45 -2.37 -10.93
CA VAL A 486 10.16 -1.09 -11.02
C VAL A 486 11.53 -1.26 -11.64
N TYR A 487 12.29 -2.31 -11.28
CA TYR A 487 13.61 -2.56 -11.87
C TYR A 487 13.51 -2.74 -13.39
N LEU A 488 12.60 -3.60 -13.87
CA LEU A 488 12.39 -3.78 -15.30
C LEU A 488 11.98 -2.47 -16.00
N LYS A 489 11.07 -1.71 -15.39
CA LYS A 489 10.57 -0.46 -15.98
C LYS A 489 11.65 0.61 -16.06
N LEU A 490 12.50 0.72 -15.03
CA LEU A 490 13.64 1.64 -15.02
C LEU A 490 14.73 1.22 -16.01
N GLN A 491 14.97 -0.07 -16.21
CA GLN A 491 15.96 -0.56 -17.19
C GLN A 491 15.50 -0.37 -18.65
N GLN A 492 14.19 -0.33 -18.90
CA GLN A 492 13.64 -0.08 -20.24
C GLN A 492 13.80 1.37 -20.71
N ASN A 493 13.68 2.32 -19.79
CA ASN A 493 13.81 3.77 -20.07
C ASN A 493 15.28 4.17 -20.00
#